data_AF-A0A0Q5X812-F1
#
_entry.id   AF-A0A0Q5X812-F1
#
_cell.length_a   1.000
_cell.length_b   1.000
_cell.length_c   1.000
_cell.angle_alpha   90.00
_cell.angle_beta   90.00
_cell.angle_gamma   90.00
#
_symmetry.space_group_name_H-M   'P 1'
#
loop_
_entity.id
_entity.type
_entity.pdbx_description
1 polymer ?
#
loop_
_entity_poly.entity_id
_entity_poly.type
_entity_poly.pdbx_seq_one_letter_code
_entity_poly.pdbx_strand_id
1 'polypeptide(L)' 'MDDIAAMAVAPVSGDCSAAASQVVAETGGDLLSVQLTSDGQCVVTVLIPGNGGRPKKVTMRVPM' A
#
# COMPACT_ATOMS: atom_id res chain seq x y z
N MET A 1 -11.75 18.09 -22.73
CA MET A 1 -11.51 18.38 -21.29
C MET A 1 -12.06 17.20 -20.51
N ASP A 2 -11.33 16.12 -20.23
CA ASP A 2 -9.89 15.94 -20.12
C ASP A 2 -9.47 14.59 -20.73
N ASP A 3 -8.50 14.71 -21.62
CA ASP A 3 -7.68 13.65 -22.17
C ASP A 3 -6.75 13.10 -21.07
N ILE A 4 -6.86 11.80 -20.77
CA ILE A 4 -5.68 11.02 -20.38
C ILE A 4 -5.76 9.66 -21.04
N ALA A 5 -4.89 9.50 -22.02
CA ALA A 5 -4.65 8.28 -22.76
C ALA A 5 -4.41 7.12 -21.77
N ALA A 6 -5.29 6.12 -21.83
CA ALA A 6 -5.04 4.80 -21.29
C ALA A 6 -3.91 4.16 -22.11
N MET A 7 -2.67 4.57 -21.84
CA MET A 7 -1.51 3.73 -22.14
C MET A 7 -1.73 2.46 -21.34
N ALA A 8 -2.09 1.38 -22.05
CA ALA A 8 -2.10 0.04 -21.52
C ALA A 8 -0.66 -0.35 -21.17
N VAL A 9 -0.21 0.11 -20.00
CA VAL A 9 0.86 -0.55 -19.26
C VAL A 9 0.27 -1.92 -18.95
N ALA A 10 0.80 -2.98 -19.59
CA ALA A 10 0.55 -4.33 -19.12
C ALA A 10 0.76 -4.30 -17.60
N PRO A 11 -0.24 -4.63 -16.76
CA PRO A 11 -0.01 -4.62 -15.34
C PRO A 11 1.08 -5.66 -15.14
N VAL A 12 2.30 -5.21 -14.83
CA VAL A 12 3.18 -6.09 -14.10
C VAL A 12 2.35 -6.40 -12.86
N SER A 13 1.93 -7.66 -12.72
CA SER A 13 1.10 -8.14 -11.62
C SER A 13 1.88 -7.95 -10.31
N GLY A 14 1.92 -6.71 -9.89
CA GLY A 14 2.73 -6.09 -8.86
C GLY A 14 1.95 -4.96 -8.19
N ASP A 15 0.63 -4.99 -8.37
CA ASP A 15 -0.31 -4.13 -7.68
C ASP A 15 -0.43 -4.63 -6.24
N CYS A 16 0.49 -4.16 -5.39
CA CYS A 16 0.42 -4.31 -3.95
C CYS A 16 -0.85 -3.68 -3.34
N SER A 17 -1.79 -3.20 -4.15
CA SER A 17 -3.09 -2.66 -3.78
C SER A 17 -3.90 -3.62 -2.91
N ALA A 18 -3.94 -4.93 -3.24
CA ALA A 18 -4.65 -5.91 -2.42
C ALA A 18 -4.01 -6.06 -1.02
N ALA A 19 -2.68 -6.20 -0.99
CA ALA A 19 -1.89 -6.23 0.25
C ALA A 19 -2.06 -4.93 1.05
N ALA A 20 -2.10 -3.77 0.39
CA ALA A 20 -2.30 -2.48 1.01
C ALA A 20 -3.68 -2.38 1.67
N SER A 21 -4.74 -2.73 0.94
CA SER A 21 -6.11 -2.74 1.46
C SER A 21 -6.25 -3.68 2.64
N GLN A 22 -5.61 -4.85 2.58
CA GLN A 22 -5.60 -5.81 3.67
C GLN A 22 -4.91 -5.22 4.91
N VAL A 23 -3.69 -4.73 4.79
CA VAL A 23 -2.94 -4.16 5.92
C VAL A 23 -3.65 -2.94 6.50
N VAL A 24 -4.25 -2.08 5.68
CA VAL A 24 -5.07 -0.94 6.14
C VAL A 24 -6.28 -1.42 6.95
N ALA A 25 -7.02 -2.40 6.43
CA ALA A 25 -8.19 -2.96 7.11
C ALA A 25 -7.80 -3.67 8.43
N GLU A 26 -6.68 -4.38 8.44
CA GLU A 26 -6.17 -5.07 9.64
C GLU A 26 -5.65 -4.09 10.70
N THR A 27 -4.97 -3.03 10.28
CA THR A 27 -4.37 -2.06 11.21
C THR A 27 -5.32 -0.93 11.61
N GLY A 28 -6.37 -0.68 10.83
CA GLY A 28 -7.29 0.45 11.03
C GLY A 28 -6.61 1.82 10.85
N GLY A 29 -5.52 1.87 10.07
CA GLY A 29 -4.72 3.07 9.83
C GLY A 29 -4.75 3.52 8.37
N ASP A 30 -4.14 4.67 8.10
CA ASP A 30 -4.06 5.21 6.75
C ASP A 30 -2.86 4.67 5.99
N LEU A 31 -3.06 4.32 4.71
CA LEU A 31 -1.96 3.93 3.83
C LEU A 31 -1.08 5.14 3.52
N LEU A 32 0.21 5.06 3.86
CA LEU A 32 1.18 6.09 3.49
C LEU A 32 1.91 5.77 2.19
N SER A 33 2.33 4.51 2.01
CA SER A 33 3.09 4.10 0.84
C SER A 33 3.01 2.59 0.66
N VAL A 34 3.03 2.15 -0.59
CA VAL A 34 3.18 0.76 -0.96
C VAL A 34 4.30 0.65 -1.98
N GLN A 35 5.18 -0.34 -1.81
CA GLN A 35 6.26 -0.61 -2.75
C GLN A 35 6.44 -2.10 -2.97
N LEU A 36 6.53 -2.53 -4.22
CA LEU A 36 6.92 -3.88 -4.58
C LEU A 36 8.45 -4.00 -4.54
N THR A 37 8.97 -4.99 -3.84
CA THR A 37 10.39 -5.30 -3.84
C THR A 37 10.74 -6.26 -4.96
N SER A 38 12.01 -6.24 -5.37
CA SER A 38 12.54 -7.18 -6.36
C SER A 38 12.44 -8.65 -5.92
N ASP A 39 12.29 -8.89 -4.62
CA ASP A 39 12.06 -10.22 -4.02
C ASP A 39 10.60 -10.70 -4.12
N GLY A 40 9.72 -9.94 -4.79
CA GLY A 40 8.29 -10.27 -4.90
C GLY A 40 7.47 -9.95 -3.64
N GLN A 41 7.98 -9.13 -2.73
CA GLN A 41 7.26 -8.75 -1.51
C GLN A 41 6.68 -7.36 -1.63
N CYS A 42 5.47 -7.18 -1.11
CA CYS A 42 4.83 -5.88 -0.97
C CYS A 42 5.17 -5.26 0.38
N VAL A 43 5.99 -4.22 0.37
CA VAL A 43 6.29 -3.41 1.54
C VAL A 43 5.21 -2.34 1.66
N VAL A 44 4.31 -2.53 2.61
CA VAL A 44 3.20 -1.64 2.91
C VAL A 44 3.56 -0.81 4.14
N THR A 45 3.44 0.52 4.06
CA THR A 45 3.59 1.41 5.21
C THR A 45 2.26 2.07 5.52
N VAL A 46 1.79 1.87 6.75
CA VAL A 46 0.56 2.44 7.28
C VAL A 46 0.86 3.33 8.49
N LEU A 47 0.01 4.33 8.68
CA LEU A 47 0.01 5.20 9.83
C LEU A 47 -1.20 4.88 10.69
N ILE A 48 -0.95 4.26 11.85
CA ILE A 48 -2.03 3.95 12.78
C ILE A 48 -2.29 5.18 13.65
N PRO A 49 -3.49 5.79 13.58
CA PRO A 49 -3.84 6.90 14.45
C PRO A 49 -3.87 6.44 15.91
N GLY A 50 -3.13 7.13 16.78
CA GLY A 50 -3.23 6.93 18.22
C GLY A 50 -4.37 7.76 18.77
N ASN A 51 -5.27 7.17 19.57
CA ASN A 51 -6.43 7.85 20.17
C ASN A 51 -6.00 8.93 21.20
N GLY A 52 -5.54 10.09 20.71
CA GLY A 52 -4.94 11.18 21.51
C GLY A 52 -3.43 11.08 21.73
N GLY A 53 -2.76 10.09 21.11
CA GLY A 53 -1.32 9.85 21.21
C GLY A 53 -0.58 9.97 19.89
N ARG A 54 0.75 9.82 19.92
CA ARG A 54 1.59 9.91 18.70
C ARG A 54 1.23 8.77 17.74
N PRO A 55 0.90 9.06 16.46
CA PRO A 55 0.57 8.03 15.50
C PRO A 55 1.77 7.11 15.26
N LYS A 56 1.49 5.81 15.07
CA LYS A 56 2.51 4.79 14.91
C LYS A 56 2.66 4.44 13.44
N LYS A 57 3.84 4.71 12.88
CA LYS A 57 4.20 4.24 11.54
C LYS A 57 4.56 2.76 11.62
N VAL A 58 3.80 1.93 10.92
CA VAL A 58 4.02 0.49 10.85
C VAL A 58 4.32 0.14 9.40
N THR A 59 5.42 -0.57 9.19
CA THR A 59 5.79 -1.10 7.87
C THR A 59 5.71 -2.61 7.92
N MET A 60 4.86 -3.18 7.08
CA MET A 60 4.63 -4.62 6.95
C MET A 60 5.09 -5.10 5.58
N ARG A 61 5.53 -6.36 5.53
CA ARG A 61 5.90 -7.03 4.28
C ARG A 61 4.89 -8.13 4.03
N VAL A 62 4.23 -8.07 2.90
CA VAL A 62 3.26 -9.06 2.45
C VAL A 62 3.91 -9.84 1.32
N PRO A 63 4.19 -11.15 1.49
CA PRO A 63 4.66 -11.98 0.39
C PRO A 63 3.53 -12.17 -0.64
N MET A 64 3.86 -12.06 -1.93
CA MET A 64 2.96 -12.39 -3.06
C MET A 64 3.46 -13.61 -3.83
#